data_AF-A0A8T5TY50-F1
#
_entry.id   AF-A0A8T5TY50-F1
#
_cell.length_a   1.000
_cell.length_b   1.000
_cell.length_c   1.000
_cell.angle_alpha   90.00
_cell.angle_beta   90.00
_cell.angle_gamma   90.00
#
_symmetry.space_group_name_H-M   'P 1'
#
loop_
_entity.id
_entity.type
_entity.pdbx_description
1 polymer ?
#
loop_
_entity_poly.entity_id
_entity_poly.type
_entity_poly.pdbx_seq_one_letter_code
_entity_poly.pdbx_strand_id
1 'polypeptide(L)'
;MIVDIIKFFELGKDLGLTKKEIIQILIFDDSKYAYLWRFLLILFMLLIIFGWFNSVIFLTRKINENVYPTGAMYSTVKHKDFRKKLKVS
;
A
#
# COMPACT_ATOMS: atom_id res chain seq x y z
N MET A 1 33.68 16.64 3.19
CA MET A 1 32.99 15.32 3.20
C MET A 1 33.95 14.16 2.96
N ILE A 2 34.54 13.97 1.77
CA ILE A 2 35.43 12.81 1.52
C ILE A 2 36.72 12.87 2.36
N VAL A 3 37.31 14.06 2.48
CA VAL A 3 38.53 14.28 3.30
C VAL A 3 38.27 13.97 4.79
N ASP A 4 37.07 14.25 5.29
CA ASP A 4 36.69 14.00 6.69
C ASP A 4 36.53 12.50 6.97
N ILE A 5 36.02 11.75 5.99
CA ILE A 5 35.88 10.28 6.07
C ILE A 5 37.26 9.61 6.11
N ILE A 6 38.22 10.12 5.33
CA ILE A 6 39.60 9.60 5.33
C ILE A 6 40.26 9.83 6.69
N LYS A 7 40.14 11.04 7.25
CA LYS A 7 40.66 11.34 8.60
C LYS A 7 40.03 10.47 9.69
N PHE A 8 38.73 10.17 9.56
CA PHE A 8 38.04 9.26 10.48
C PHE A 8 38.59 7.83 10.39
N PHE A 9 38.93 7.38 9.18
CA PHE A 9 39.57 6.09 8.94
C PHE A 9 40.99 6.02 9.51
N GLU A 10 41.76 7.10 9.40
CA GLU A 10 43.10 7.20 10.01
C GLU A 10 43.01 7.18 11.53
N LEU A 11 42.12 7.97 12.14
CA LEU A 11 41.86 7.96 13.59
C LEU A 11 41.44 6.58 14.09
N GLY A 12 40.53 5.91 13.38
CA GLY A 12 40.09 4.56 13.75
C GLY A 12 41.24 3.56 13.70
N LYS A 13 42.11 3.66 12.69
CA LYS A 13 43.27 2.79 12.54
C LYS A 13 44.31 3.04 13.64
N ASP A 14 44.53 4.30 14.02
CA ASP A 14 45.44 4.69 15.10
C ASP A 14 44.93 4.24 16.48
N LEU A 15 43.62 4.14 16.64
CA LEU A 15 42.96 3.56 17.82
C LEU A 15 42.96 2.02 17.84
N GLY A 16 43.59 1.38 16.85
CA GLY A 16 43.67 -0.08 16.76
C GLY A 16 42.40 -0.77 16.27
N LEU A 17 41.43 -0.02 15.75
CA LEU A 17 40.19 -0.58 15.22
C LEU A 17 40.46 -1.25 13.88
N THR A 18 39.82 -2.39 13.67
CA THR A 18 39.80 -3.05 12.38
C THR A 18 38.94 -2.28 11.39
N LYS A 19 39.25 -2.40 10.08
CA LYS A 19 38.46 -1.72 9.03
C LYS A 19 36.96 -2.04 9.10
N LYS A 20 36.60 -3.24 9.56
CA LYS A 20 35.19 -3.65 9.73
C LYS A 20 34.52 -2.85 10.84
N GLU A 21 35.17 -2.65 11.97
CA GLU A 21 34.65 -1.87 13.11
C GLU A 21 34.50 -0.39 12.76
N ILE A 22 35.46 0.19 12.03
CA ILE A 22 35.38 1.59 11.57
C ILE A 22 34.17 1.78 10.65
N ILE A 23 33.96 0.86 9.70
CA ILE A 23 32.81 0.87 8.80
C ILE A 23 31.52 0.68 9.60
N GLN A 24 31.54 -0.21 10.59
CA GLN A 24 30.39 -0.46 11.44
C GLN A 24 30.02 0.81 12.20
N ILE A 25 30.96 1.53 12.82
CA ILE A 25 30.69 2.79 13.52
C ILE A 25 30.24 3.89 12.56
N LEU A 26 30.82 3.97 11.36
CA LEU A 26 30.44 4.96 10.35
C LEU A 26 29.01 4.73 9.80
N ILE A 27 28.60 3.48 9.67
CA ILE A 27 27.29 3.07 9.14
C ILE A 27 26.23 2.98 10.25
N PHE A 28 26.60 2.51 11.45
CA PHE A 28 25.76 2.35 12.64
C PHE A 28 25.82 3.56 13.59
N ASP A 29 26.12 4.76 13.09
CA ASP A 29 25.66 5.96 13.78
C ASP A 29 24.14 6.08 13.61
N ASP A 30 23.43 5.11 14.23
CA ASP A 30 21.98 4.95 14.24
C ASP A 30 21.29 6.16 14.87
N SER A 31 22.03 6.97 15.65
CA SER A 31 21.51 8.15 16.34
C SER A 31 20.95 9.19 15.37
N LYS A 32 21.57 9.33 14.19
CA LYS A 32 21.26 10.43 13.27
C LYS A 32 20.06 10.14 12.36
N TYR A 33 19.79 8.87 12.09
CA TYR A 33 18.76 8.45 11.12
C TYR A 33 17.73 7.46 11.66
N ALA A 34 17.76 7.09 12.94
CA ALA A 34 16.72 6.24 13.54
C ALA A 34 15.30 6.75 13.27
N TYR A 35 15.10 8.08 13.35
CA TYR A 35 13.81 8.70 13.04
C TYR A 35 13.49 8.68 11.55
N LEU A 36 14.51 8.79 10.69
CA LEU A 36 14.35 8.77 9.24
C LEU A 36 13.92 7.39 8.77
N TRP A 37 14.55 6.33 9.29
CA TRP A 37 14.16 4.94 9.01
C TRP A 37 12.77 4.61 9.53
N ARG A 38 12.42 5.03 10.75
CA ARG A 38 11.06 4.87 11.30
C ARG A 38 10.02 5.59 10.44
N PHE A 39 10.31 6.81 10.02
CA PHE A 39 9.44 7.58 9.13
C PHE A 39 9.27 6.90 7.77
N LEU A 40 10.36 6.40 7.17
CA LEU A 40 10.32 5.68 5.90
C LEU A 40 9.45 4.42 5.99
N LEU A 41 9.55 3.69 7.11
CA LEU A 41 8.77 2.48 7.37
C LEU A 41 7.28 2.81 7.50
N ILE A 42 6.93 3.87 8.24
CA ILE A 42 5.55 4.36 8.36
C ILE A 42 4.99 4.77 6.98
N LEU A 43 5.77 5.52 6.21
CA LEU A 43 5.40 5.93 4.85
C LEU A 43 5.14 4.73 3.94
N PHE A 44 6.02 3.71 4.02
CA PHE A 44 5.87 2.48 3.25
C PHE A 44 4.61 1.70 3.65
N MET A 45 4.31 1.57 4.95
CA MET A 45 3.06 0.94 5.40
C MET A 45 1.82 1.71 4.92
N LEU A 46 1.85 3.05 4.97
CA LEU A 46 0.75 3.89 4.48
C LEU A 46 0.48 3.64 2.98
N LEU A 47 1.52 3.53 2.16
CA LEU A 47 1.38 3.22 0.74
C LEU A 47 0.74 1.85 0.50
N ILE A 48 1.13 0.83 1.28
CA ILE A 48 0.53 -0.51 1.18
C ILE A 48 -0.95 -0.46 1.54
N ILE A 49 -1.31 0.18 2.67
CA ILE A 49 -2.69 0.29 3.13
C ILE A 49 -3.53 1.05 2.08
N PHE A 50 -3.01 2.15 1.55
CA PHE A 50 -3.69 2.93 0.52
C PHE A 50 -3.90 2.12 -0.76
N GLY A 51 -2.88 1.39 -1.22
CA GLY A 51 -2.97 0.51 -2.39
C GLY A 51 -4.01 -0.60 -2.19
N TRP A 52 -4.01 -1.23 -1.01
CA TRP A 52 -4.98 -2.28 -0.68
C TRP A 52 -6.41 -1.75 -0.66
N PHE A 53 -6.65 -0.58 -0.03
CA PHE A 53 -7.97 0.04 0.04
C PHE A 53 -8.52 0.40 -1.34
N ASN A 54 -7.68 0.97 -2.22
CA ASN A 54 -8.07 1.28 -3.60
C ASN A 54 -8.39 0.02 -4.41
N SER A 55 -7.61 -1.05 -4.23
CA SER A 55 -7.86 -2.33 -4.89
C SER A 55 -9.23 -2.91 -4.51
N VAL A 56 -9.55 -2.90 -3.21
CA VAL A 56 -10.87 -3.37 -2.72
C VAL A 56 -12.00 -2.56 -3.32
N ILE A 57 -11.91 -1.22 -3.35
CA ILE A 57 -12.94 -0.36 -3.95
C ILE A 57 -13.14 -0.70 -5.43
N PHE A 58 -12.05 -0.87 -6.18
CA PHE A 58 -12.13 -1.18 -7.61
C PHE A 58 -12.77 -2.56 -7.86
N LEU A 59 -12.42 -3.56 -7.05
CA LEU A 59 -13.04 -4.89 -7.07
C LEU A 59 -14.54 -4.83 -6.75
N THR A 60 -14.95 -4.10 -5.71
CA THR A 60 -16.36 -3.96 -5.34
C THR A 60 -17.17 -3.28 -6.46
N ARG A 61 -16.62 -2.24 -7.09
CA ARG A 61 -17.28 -1.57 -8.22
C ARG A 61 -17.49 -2.53 -9.40
N LYS A 62 -16.47 -3.31 -9.75
CA LYS A 62 -16.54 -4.29 -10.84
C LYS A 62 -17.55 -5.41 -10.58
N ILE A 63 -17.72 -5.83 -9.33
CA ILE A 63 -18.70 -6.86 -8.95
C ILE A 63 -20.13 -6.30 -9.04
N ASN A 64 -20.35 -5.06 -8.60
CA ASN A 64 -21.69 -4.45 -8.61
C ASN A 64 -22.23 -4.17 -10.03
N GLU A 65 -21.36 -3.92 -11.01
CA GLU A 65 -21.76 -3.74 -12.41
C GLU A 65 -22.35 -5.03 -13.03
N ASN A 66 -22.03 -6.20 -12.48
CA ASN A 66 -22.48 -7.50 -13.01
C ASN A 66 -23.72 -8.09 -12.32
N VAL A 67 -24.27 -7.45 -11.28
CA VAL A 67 -25.45 -7.98 -10.57
C VAL A 67 -26.72 -7.86 -11.43
N TYR A 68 -26.74 -6.97 -12.42
CA TYR A 68 -27.80 -6.87 -13.41
C TYR A 68 -27.21 -6.75 -14.83
N PRO A 69 -27.36 -7.76 -15.70
CA PRO A 69 -26.96 -7.63 -17.09
C PRO A 69 -27.75 -6.50 -17.77
N THR A 70 -27.03 -5.49 -18.25
CA THR A 70 -27.58 -4.38 -19.04
C THR A 70 -28.22 -4.94 -20.30
N GLY A 71 -29.56 -4.90 -20.38
CA GLY A 71 -30.33 -5.45 -21.50
C GLY A 71 -31.11 -6.74 -21.21
N ALA A 72 -31.08 -7.27 -19.98
CA ALA A 72 -32.02 -8.33 -19.61
C ALA A 72 -33.45 -7.78 -19.51
N MET A 73 -34.30 -8.13 -20.48
CA MET A 73 -35.73 -7.94 -20.37
C MET A 73 -36.29 -8.94 -19.36
N TYR A 74 -36.34 -8.54 -18.09
CA TYR A 74 -37.10 -9.30 -17.11
C TYR A 74 -38.59 -9.22 -17.49
N SER A 75 -39.28 -10.36 -17.50
CA SER A 75 -40.73 -10.42 -17.69
C SER A 75 -41.40 -9.68 -16.52
N THR A 76 -41.62 -8.38 -16.68
CA THR A 76 -42.40 -7.60 -15.72
C THR A 76 -43.85 -7.98 -15.93
N VAL A 77 -44.36 -8.96 -15.18
CA VAL A 77 -45.81 -9.15 -15.10
C VAL A 77 -46.36 -7.94 -14.36
N LYS A 78 -46.96 -7.00 -15.10
CA LYS A 78 -47.53 -5.81 -14.48
C LYS A 78 -48.79 -6.24 -13.75
N HIS A 79 -49.08 -5.65 -12.60
CA HIS A 79 -50.28 -5.96 -11.82
C HIS A 79 -51.59 -5.83 -12.63
N LYS A 80 -51.56 -5.03 -13.71
CA LYS A 80 -52.65 -4.90 -14.69
C LYS A 80 -52.92 -6.17 -15.50
N ASP A 81 -51.92 -7.03 -15.72
CA ASP A 81 -52.03 -8.24 -16.52
C ASP A 81 -52.79 -9.33 -15.74
N PHE A 82 -52.67 -9.34 -14.41
CA PHE A 82 -53.47 -10.20 -13.53
C PHE A 82 -54.96 -9.81 -13.53
N ARG A 83 -55.29 -8.51 -13.57
CA ARG A 83 -56.69 -8.05 -13.65
C ARG A 83 -57.39 -8.44 -14.95
N LYS A 84 -56.64 -8.64 -16.03
CA LYS A 84 -57.21 -9.07 -17.31
C LYS A 84 -57.59 -10.55 -17.28
N LYS A 85 -56.85 -11.39 -16.55
CA LYS A 85 -57.12 -12.83 -16.43
C LYS A 85 -58.36 -13.13 -15.58
N LEU A 86 -58.64 -12.30 -14.57
CA LEU A 86 -59.82 -12.46 -13.69
C LEU A 86 -61.14 -11.98 -14.30
N LYS A 87 -61.13 -11.28 -15.45
CA LYS A 87 -62.33 -10.84 -16.17
C LYS A 87 -62.82 -11.84 -17.22
N VAL A 88 -62.10 -12.94 -17.43
CA VAL A 88 -62.43 -13.99 -18.42
C VAL A 88 -62.78 -15.31 -17.71
N SER A 89 -63.10 -15.25 -16.41
CA SER A 89 -63.70 -16.35 -15.64
C SER A 89 -65.15 -16.04 -15.32
#